data_AF-A0A3M9ZU41-F1
#
_entry.id   AF-A0A3M9ZU41-F1
#
_cell.length_a   1.000
_cell.length_b   1.000
_cell.length_c   1.000
_cell.angle_alpha   90.00
_cell.angle_beta   90.00
_cell.angle_gamma   90.00
#
_symmetry.space_group_name_H-M   'P 1'
#
loop_
_entity.id
_entity.type
_entity.pdbx_description
1 polymer ?
#
loop_
_entity_poly.entity_id
_entity_poly.type
_entity_poly.pdbx_seq_one_letter_code
_entity_poly.pdbx_strand_id
1 'polypeptide(L)' 'MELRKKIVDIRCFKKDYVIPDRLEIGAVMHGFRNNSWHIDKIPSEVMRDLREAYPEHFP' A
#
# COMPACT_ATOMS: atom_id res chain seq x y z
N MET A 1 -5.65 7.11 -15.72
CA MET A 1 -5.32 5.77 -15.19
C MET A 1 -6.04 5.61 -13.87
N GLU A 2 -6.71 4.49 -13.65
CA GLU A 2 -7.42 4.22 -12.40
C GLU A 2 -6.38 3.98 -11.29
N LEU A 3 -6.30 4.87 -10.30
CA LEU A 3 -5.29 4.81 -9.24
C LEU A 3 -5.30 3.45 -8.51
N ARG A 4 -6.49 2.84 -8.39
CA ARG A 4 -6.74 1.50 -7.82
C ARG A 4 -5.97 0.36 -8.51
N LYS A 5 -5.47 0.57 -9.73
CA LYS A 5 -4.66 -0.40 -10.49
C LYS A 5 -3.16 -0.04 -10.53
N LYS A 6 -2.72 1.01 -9.82
CA LYS A 6 -1.29 1.38 -9.73
C LYS A 6 -0.51 0.25 -9.08
N ILE A 7 0.57 -0.20 -9.72
CA ILE A 7 1.51 -1.17 -9.16
C ILE A 7 2.58 -0.43 -8.35
N VAL A 8 2.75 -0.83 -7.10
CA VAL A 8 3.68 -0.27 -6.13
C VAL A 8 4.77 -1.30 -5.83
N ASP A 9 6.04 -0.86 -5.76
CA ASP A 9 7.13 -1.64 -5.17
C ASP A 9 7.04 -1.58 -3.64
N ILE A 10 6.91 -2.75 -3.01
CA ILE A 10 6.66 -2.85 -1.58
C ILE A 10 7.88 -3.30 -0.77
N ARG A 11 9.05 -3.52 -1.42
CA ARG A 11 10.23 -4.10 -0.76
C ARG A 11 10.70 -3.31 0.46
N CYS A 12 10.54 -1.98 0.45
CA CYS A 12 10.97 -1.13 1.55
C CYS A 12 10.05 -1.18 2.78
N PHE A 13 8.80 -1.62 2.65
CA PHE A 13 7.83 -1.61 3.76
C PHE A 13 7.08 -2.93 3.97
N LYS A 14 7.31 -3.97 3.16
CA LYS A 14 6.76 -5.30 3.40
C LYS A 14 7.46 -5.99 4.58
N LYS A 15 6.71 -6.81 5.30
CA LYS A 15 7.29 -7.77 6.27
C LYS A 15 7.91 -8.95 5.52
N ASP A 16 8.88 -9.62 6.14
CA ASP A 16 9.66 -10.68 5.50
C ASP A 16 8.82 -11.87 5.00
N TYR A 17 7.69 -12.18 5.65
CA TYR A 17 6.80 -13.25 5.23
C TYR A 17 5.99 -12.92 3.96
N VAL A 18 5.98 -11.67 3.52
CA VAL A 18 5.29 -11.26 2.30
C VAL A 18 6.19 -11.54 1.11
N ILE A 19 5.80 -12.54 0.33
CA ILE A 19 6.56 -13.01 -0.83
C ILE A 19 6.63 -11.96 -1.96
N PRO A 20 5.52 -11.36 -2.43
CA PRO A 20 5.60 -10.46 -3.59
C PRO A 20 6.43 -9.21 -3.29
N ASP A 21 7.08 -8.68 -4.32
CA ASP A 21 7.81 -7.39 -4.27
C ASP A 21 6.98 -6.24 -4.84
N ARG A 22 5.93 -6.56 -5.60
CA ARG A 22 5.08 -5.58 -6.28
C ARG A 22 3.62 -5.94 -6.10
N LEU A 23 2.79 -4.97 -5.78
CA LEU A 23 1.35 -5.14 -5.57
C LEU A 23 0.57 -3.98 -6.15
N GLU A 24 -0.67 -4.24 -6.57
CA GLU A 24 -1.63 -3.17 -6.84
C GLU A 24 -1.96 -2.40 -5.56
N ILE A 25 -2.27 -1.11 -5.69
CA ILE A 25 -2.59 -0.25 -4.54
C ILE A 25 -3.75 -0.82 -3.70
N GLY A 26 -4.68 -1.56 -4.31
CA GLY A 26 -5.75 -2.23 -3.58
C GLY A 26 -5.26 -3.34 -2.65
N ALA A 27 -4.26 -4.12 -3.07
CA ALA A 27 -3.61 -5.10 -2.20
C ALA A 27 -2.73 -4.42 -1.14
N VAL A 28 -2.10 -3.28 -1.48
CA VAL A 28 -1.42 -2.44 -0.49
C VAL A 28 -2.42 -1.92 0.56
N MET A 29 -3.62 -1.47 0.16
CA MET A 29 -4.66 -1.04 1.09
C MET A 29 -5.11 -2.19 2.01
N HIS A 30 -5.31 -3.39 1.46
CA HIS A 30 -5.65 -4.56 2.26
C HIS A 30 -4.58 -4.84 3.32
N GLY A 31 -3.29 -4.82 2.95
CA GLY A 31 -2.22 -5.01 3.93
C GLY A 31 -2.10 -3.87 4.94
N PHE A 32 -2.41 -2.63 4.56
CA PHE A 32 -2.41 -1.49 5.47
C PHE A 32 -3.45 -1.67 6.57
N ARG A 33 -4.68 -2.07 6.21
CA ARG A 33 -5.78 -2.34 7.16
C ARG A 33 -5.51 -3.51 8.10
N ASN A 34 -4.74 -4.49 7.65
CA ASN A 34 -4.44 -5.71 8.40
C ASN A 34 -3.06 -5.66 9.08
N ASN A 35 -2.41 -4.50 9.13
CA ASN A 35 -1.08 -4.33 9.74
C ASN A 35 -0.01 -5.29 9.15
N SER A 36 -0.08 -5.55 7.84
CA SER A 36 0.88 -6.42 7.12
C SER A 36 2.17 -5.68 6.73
N TRP A 37 2.22 -4.36 6.93
CA TRP A 37 3.32 -3.48 6.51
C TRP A 37 4.08 -2.90 7.70
N HIS A 38 5.34 -2.54 7.49
CA HIS A 38 6.09 -1.61 8.34
C HIS A 38 5.62 -0.19 8.03
N ILE A 39 4.62 0.30 8.78
CA ILE A 39 3.92 1.57 8.51
C ILE A 39 4.88 2.76 8.46
N ASP A 40 5.90 2.75 9.31
CA ASP A 40 6.98 3.75 9.39
C ASP A 40 7.85 3.82 8.13
N LYS A 41 7.86 2.75 7.32
CA LYS A 41 8.65 2.65 6.09
C LYS A 41 7.83 2.87 4.82
N ILE A 42 6.51 3.05 4.92
CA ILE A 42 5.67 3.29 3.74
C ILE A 42 6.03 4.66 3.14
N PRO A 43 6.44 4.74 1.85
CA PRO A 43 6.74 6.00 1.21
C PRO A 43 5.54 6.95 1.25
N SER A 44 5.79 8.24 1.46
CA SER A 44 4.75 9.28 1.50
C SER A 44 3.91 9.32 0.22
N GLU A 45 4.52 9.05 -0.93
CA GLU A 45 3.79 8.92 -2.21
C GLU A 45 2.77 7.78 -2.18
N VAL A 46 3.14 6.61 -1.66
CA VAL A 46 2.24 5.46 -1.54
C VAL A 46 1.10 5.77 -0.57
N MET A 47 1.40 6.46 0.55
CA MET A 47 0.36 6.92 1.48
C MET A 47 -0.60 7.93 0.84
N ARG A 48 -0.10 8.84 0.00
CA ARG A 48 -0.96 9.76 -0.76
C ARG A 48 -1.84 8.98 -1.73
N ASP A 49 -1.28 8.04 -2.48
CA ASP A 49 -2.04 7.24 -3.44
C ASP A 49 -3.13 6.41 -2.74
N LEU A 50 -2.86 5.86 -1.56
CA LEU A 50 -3.86 5.13 -0.77
C LEU A 50 -5.03 6.04 -0.36
N ARG A 51 -4.73 7.26 0.11
CA ARG A 51 -5.76 8.24 0.51
C ARG A 51 -6.60 8.70 -0.68
N GLU A 52 -5.97 8.94 -1.83
CA GLU A 52 -6.68 9.33 -3.05
C GLU A 52 -7.49 8.16 -3.63
N ALA A 53 -6.99 6.93 -3.54
CA ALA A 53 -7.66 5.75 -4.08
C ALA A 53 -8.83 5.29 -3.20
N TYR A 54 -8.72 5.45 -1.87
CA TYR A 54 -9.66 4.95 -0.87
C TYR A 54 -10.00 6.00 0.20
N PRO A 55 -10.50 7.20 -0.16
CA PRO A 55 -10.83 8.24 0.81
C PRO A 55 -11.81 7.76 1.90
N GLU A 56 -12.68 6.80 1.59
CA GLU A 56 -13.61 6.15 2.52
C GLU A 56 -12.94 5.37 3.67
N HIS A 57 -11.62 5.18 3.62
CA HIS A 57 -10.85 4.44 4.62
C HIS A 57 -9.86 5.31 5.41
N PHE A 58 -9.81 6.62 5.13
CA PHE A 58 -8.94 7.58 5.83
C PHE A 58 -9.81 8.72 6.40
N PRO A 59 -10.02 8.79 7.72
CA PRO A 59 -10.77 9.88 8.35
C PRO A 59 -10.04 11.22 8.29
#